data_AF-A0A242KCR0-F1
#
_entry.id   AF-A0A242KCR0-F1
#
_cell.length_a   1.000
_cell.length_b   1.000
_cell.length_c   1.000
_cell.angle_alpha   90.00
_cell.angle_beta   90.00
_cell.angle_gamma   90.00
#
_symmetry.space_group_name_H-M   'P 1'
#
loop_
_entity.id
_entity.type
_entity.pdbx_description
1 polymer ?
#
loop_
_entity_poly.entity_id
_entity_poly.type
_entity_poly.pdbx_seq_one_letter_code
_entity_poly.pdbx_strand_id
1 'polypeptide(L)'
;MRIKECNNNYTVAGILYSVEHADEFRQDREPSCTDSLISIVDATLCIEQAKLSIKQQEALLLVYKYGFSTHEAARILSISHVGVIDRCNTAKRKIQQVLNSWYKQEGENNIN
;
A
#
# COMPACT_ATOMS: atom_id res chain seq x y z
N MET A 1 30.90 6.19 -3.13
CA MET A 1 29.85 5.91 -2.14
C MET A 1 28.79 5.08 -2.86
N ARG A 2 28.69 3.78 -2.57
CA ARG A 2 27.75 2.88 -3.25
C ARG A 2 26.36 3.16 -2.72
N ILE A 3 25.48 3.71 -3.55
CA ILE A 3 24.05 3.77 -3.28
C ILE A 3 23.61 2.30 -3.19
N LYS A 4 23.27 1.85 -1.97
CA LYS A 4 22.67 0.54 -1.76
C LYS A 4 21.41 0.50 -2.59
N GLU A 5 21.28 -0.52 -3.44
CA GLU A 5 20.05 -0.85 -4.14
C GLU A 5 18.91 -0.88 -3.12
N CYS A 6 18.07 0.17 -3.13
CA CYS A 6 16.83 0.19 -2.39
C CYS A 6 15.98 -0.91 -3.02
N ASN A 7 15.76 -1.98 -2.26
CA ASN A 7 14.93 -3.10 -2.67
C ASN A 7 13.47 -2.60 -2.63
N ASN A 8 13.08 -1.84 -3.66
CA ASN A 8 11.81 -1.12 -3.81
C ASN A 8 10.62 -2.04 -4.03
N ASN A 9 10.61 -3.25 -3.47
CA ASN A 9 9.45 -4.14 -3.51
C ASN A 9 8.47 -3.72 -2.42
N TYR A 10 7.67 -2.68 -2.70
CA TYR A 10 6.55 -2.29 -1.86
C TYR A 10 5.58 -3.46 -1.71
N THR A 11 5.48 -4.00 -0.50
CA THR A 11 4.41 -4.95 -0.18
C THR A 11 3.15 -4.16 0.17
N VAL A 12 1.98 -4.73 -0.10
CA VAL A 12 0.68 -4.13 0.24
C VAL A 12 0.60 -3.82 1.74
N ALA A 13 1.20 -4.66 2.59
CA ALA A 13 1.32 -4.40 4.02
C ALA A 13 2.19 -3.17 4.32
N GLY A 14 3.33 -3.02 3.63
CA GLY A 14 4.21 -1.85 3.77
C GLY A 14 3.54 -0.54 3.35
N ILE A 15 2.77 -0.55 2.25
CA ILE A 15 2.00 0.62 1.81
C ILE A 15 0.95 1.03 2.85
N LEU A 16 0.18 0.07 3.36
CA LEU A 16 -0.85 0.34 4.37
C LEU A 16 -0.25 0.86 5.69
N TYR A 17 0.88 0.30 6.12
CA TYR A 17 1.60 0.74 7.31
C TYR A 17 2.08 2.19 7.17
N SER A 18 2.68 2.55 6.03
CA SER A 18 3.18 3.91 5.78
C SER A 18 2.06 4.95 5.78
N VAL A 19 0.92 4.67 5.14
CA VAL A 19 -0.23 5.59 5.14
C VAL A 19 -0.77 5.80 6.56
N GLU A 20 -0.79 4.76 7.39
CA GLU A 20 -1.31 4.83 8.75
C GLU A 20 -0.42 5.65 9.70
N HIS A 21 0.90 5.51 9.59
CA HIS A 21 1.85 6.19 10.48
C HIS A 21 2.37 7.49 9.86
N ALA A 22 1.70 8.00 8.83
CA ALA A 22 2.06 9.22 8.10
C ALA A 22 2.35 10.42 9.02
N ASP A 23 1.57 10.55 10.09
CA ASP A 23 1.69 11.64 11.05
C ASP A 23 2.88 11.47 12.02
N GLU A 24 3.28 10.24 12.32
CA GLU A 24 4.46 9.95 13.17
C GLU A 24 5.74 10.30 12.43
N PHE A 25 5.83 9.92 11.15
CA PHE A 25 6.96 10.30 10.29
C PHE A 25 7.00 11.79 9.96
N ARG A 26 5.86 12.50 9.98
CA ARG A 26 5.87 13.97 9.81
C ARG A 26 6.50 14.72 10.99
N GLN A 27 6.61 14.10 12.16
CA GLN A 27 7.17 14.74 13.35
C GLN A 27 8.69 14.51 13.51
N ASP A 28 9.24 13.42 12.99
CA ASP A 28 10.69 13.16 13.05
C ASP A 28 11.44 13.88 11.93
N ARG A 29 12.19 14.95 12.27
CA ARG A 29 13.05 15.70 11.34
C ARG A 29 14.47 15.12 11.21
N GLU A 30 14.61 13.80 11.22
CA GLU A 30 15.89 13.17 10.90
C GLU A 30 16.06 12.99 9.39
N PRO A 31 17.29 13.06 8.82
CA PRO A 31 17.52 12.83 7.39
C PRO A 31 17.20 11.38 6.94
N SER A 32 17.06 10.43 7.86
CA SER A 32 16.48 9.10 7.63
C SER A 32 14.97 9.14 7.38
N CYS A 33 14.30 10.20 7.82
CA CYS A 33 12.87 10.40 7.71
C CYS A 33 12.44 10.90 6.33
N THR A 34 13.36 11.46 5.53
CA THR A 34 13.07 11.84 4.14
C THR A 34 12.66 10.64 3.29
N ASP A 35 13.33 9.49 3.45
CA ASP A 35 12.98 8.25 2.75
C ASP A 35 11.64 7.67 3.25
N SER A 36 11.34 7.83 4.54
CA SER A 36 10.06 7.44 5.12
C SER A 36 8.92 8.35 4.63
N LEU A 37 9.13 9.66 4.57
CA LEU A 37 8.15 10.62 4.06
C LEU A 37 7.87 10.41 2.57
N ILE A 38 8.90 10.13 1.76
CA ILE A 38 8.72 9.74 0.35
C ILE A 38 7.92 8.43 0.27
N SER A 39 8.26 7.43 1.07
CA SER A 39 7.52 6.16 1.11
C SER A 39 6.05 6.33 1.49
N ILE A 40 5.71 7.33 2.32
CA ILE A 40 4.34 7.65 2.74
C ILE A 40 3.60 8.42 1.65
N VAL A 41 4.25 9.40 1.03
CA VAL A 41 3.70 10.16 -0.10
C VAL A 41 3.40 9.21 -1.24
N ASP A 42 4.35 8.32 -1.57
CA ASP A 42 4.21 7.28 -2.58
C ASP A 42 3.12 6.28 -2.19
N ALA A 43 3.05 5.83 -0.93
CA ALA A 43 1.99 4.93 -0.49
C ALA A 43 0.60 5.58 -0.59
N THR A 44 0.48 6.86 -0.23
CA THR A 44 -0.77 7.63 -0.29
C THR A 44 -1.21 7.82 -1.75
N LEU A 45 -0.31 8.27 -2.61
CA LEU A 45 -0.52 8.40 -4.06
C LEU A 45 -0.89 7.05 -4.69
N CYS A 46 -0.27 5.96 -4.25
CA CYS A 46 -0.54 4.63 -4.76
C CYS A 46 -1.99 4.21 -4.47
N ILE A 47 -2.46 4.43 -3.24
CA ILE A 47 -3.84 4.13 -2.84
C ILE A 47 -4.84 5.03 -3.57
N GLU A 48 -4.55 6.33 -3.72
CA GLU A 48 -5.40 7.27 -4.47
C GLU A 48 -5.52 6.86 -5.96
N GLN A 49 -4.40 6.56 -6.61
CA GLN A 49 -4.38 6.14 -8.01
C GLN A 49 -4.98 4.75 -8.22
N ALA A 50 -4.89 3.86 -7.23
CA ALA A 50 -5.48 2.52 -7.30
C ALA A 50 -7.01 2.56 -7.34
N LYS A 51 -7.65 3.69 -7.02
CA LYS A 51 -9.11 3.90 -7.10
C LYS A 51 -9.86 2.73 -6.45
N LEU A 52 -9.48 2.42 -5.22
CA LEU A 52 -10.12 1.38 -4.43
C LEU A 52 -11.53 1.81 -4.04
N SER A 53 -12.52 0.93 -4.20
CA SER A 53 -13.86 1.22 -3.67
C SER A 53 -13.86 1.17 -2.15
N ILE A 54 -14.81 1.85 -1.50
CA ILE A 54 -14.96 1.83 -0.03
C ILE A 54 -14.97 0.39 0.50
N LYS A 55 -15.74 -0.50 -0.15
CA LYS A 55 -15.81 -1.93 0.21
C LYS A 55 -14.48 -2.67 0.11
N GLN A 56 -13.61 -2.25 -0.81
CA GLN A 56 -12.26 -2.81 -0.97
C GLN A 56 -11.32 -2.30 0.13
N GLN A 57 -11.42 -1.02 0.45
CA GLN A 57 -10.66 -0.38 1.53
C GLN A 57 -11.02 -0.98 2.90
N GLU A 58 -12.31 -1.13 3.21
CA GLU A 58 -12.80 -1.77 4.44
C GLU A 58 -12.25 -3.19 4.63
N ALA A 59 -12.27 -4.00 3.57
CA ALA A 59 -11.75 -5.36 3.61
C ALA A 59 -10.24 -5.39 3.83
N LEU A 60 -9.48 -4.48 3.21
CA LEU A 60 -8.04 -4.36 3.45
C LEU A 60 -7.73 -3.91 4.88
N LEU A 61 -8.45 -2.92 5.42
CA LEU A 61 -8.23 -2.43 6.77
C LEU A 61 -8.46 -3.54 7.82
N LEU A 62 -9.57 -4.28 7.72
CA LEU A 62 -9.86 -5.38 8.65
C LEU A 62 -8.76 -6.44 8.64
N VAL A 63 -8.31 -6.86 7.46
CA VAL A 63 -7.35 -7.98 7.35
C VAL A 63 -5.91 -7.55 7.65
N TYR A 64 -5.47 -6.40 7.15
CA TYR A 64 -4.06 -6.01 7.17
C TYR A 64 -3.70 -5.02 8.27
N LYS A 65 -4.62 -4.13 8.63
CA LYS A 65 -4.39 -3.14 9.70
C LYS A 65 -4.82 -3.70 11.05
N TYR A 66 -6.06 -4.19 11.14
CA TYR A 66 -6.60 -4.70 12.40
C TYR A 66 -6.27 -6.17 12.67
N GLY A 67 -5.62 -6.86 11.74
CA GLY A 67 -5.13 -8.23 11.91
C GLY A 67 -6.23 -9.29 12.01
N PHE A 68 -7.48 -8.97 11.63
CA PHE A 68 -8.55 -9.96 11.61
C PHE A 68 -8.30 -11.02 10.55
N SER A 69 -8.61 -12.27 10.88
CA SER A 69 -8.68 -13.31 9.86
C SER A 69 -9.76 -12.97 8.83
N THR A 70 -9.63 -13.53 7.63
CA THR A 70 -10.65 -13.40 6.57
C THR A 70 -12.03 -13.91 7.00
N HIS A 71 -12.08 -14.86 7.95
CA HIS A 71 -13.35 -15.34 8.53
C HIS A 71 -13.96 -14.35 9.52
N GLU A 72 -13.15 -13.64 10.31
CA GLU A 72 -13.61 -12.58 11.21
C GLU A 72 -14.07 -11.35 10.42
N ALA A 73 -13.27 -10.94 9.42
CA ALA A 73 -13.64 -9.85 8.52
C ALA A 73 -14.96 -10.13 7.78
N ALA A 74 -15.20 -11.39 7.38
CA ALA A 74 -16.45 -11.79 6.74
C ALA A 74 -17.66 -11.62 7.66
N ARG A 75 -17.51 -11.97 8.94
CA ARG A 75 -18.53 -11.77 9.98
C ARG A 75 -18.81 -10.28 10.21
N ILE A 76 -17.77 -9.47 10.34
CA ILE A 76 -17.88 -8.01 10.55
C ILE A 76 -18.59 -7.35 9.36
N LEU A 77 -18.19 -7.69 8.14
CA LEU A 77 -18.73 -7.09 6.91
C LEU A 77 -20.06 -7.70 6.45
N SER A 78 -20.57 -8.73 7.15
CA SER A 78 -21.78 -9.47 6.78
C SER A 78 -21.77 -9.97 5.33
N ILE A 79 -20.65 -10.55 4.90
CA ILE A 79 -20.49 -11.15 3.56
C ILE A 79 -19.84 -12.52 3.65
N SER A 80 -19.77 -13.25 2.52
CA SER A 80 -19.07 -14.53 2.47
C SER A 80 -17.56 -14.36 2.67
N HIS A 81 -16.93 -15.40 3.23
CA HIS A 81 -15.48 -15.51 3.34
C HIS A 81 -14.76 -15.30 1.99
N VAL A 82 -15.29 -15.93 0.93
CA VAL A 82 -14.81 -15.75 -0.45
C VAL A 82 -14.96 -14.29 -0.90
N GLY A 83 -16.05 -13.62 -0.54
CA GLY A 83 -16.26 -12.20 -0.87
C GLY A 83 -15.23 -11.27 -0.25
N VAL A 84 -14.73 -11.57 0.95
CA VAL A 84 -13.61 -10.81 1.56
C VAL A 84 -12.34 -11.04 0.77
N ILE A 85 -12.02 -12.30 0.46
CA ILE A 85 -10.83 -12.66 -0.32
C ILE A 85 -10.84 -11.96 -1.68
N ASP A 86 -11.97 -11.97 -2.38
CA ASP A 86 -12.12 -11.32 -3.68
C ASP A 86 -11.92 -9.81 -3.61
N ARG A 87 -12.46 -9.16 -2.59
CA ARG A 87 -12.26 -7.73 -2.34
C ARG A 87 -10.78 -7.42 -2.10
N CYS A 88 -10.10 -8.19 -1.25
CA CYS A 88 -8.68 -8.02 -0.98
C CYS A 88 -7.84 -8.26 -2.25
N ASN A 89 -8.07 -9.36 -2.97
CA ASN A 89 -7.31 -9.70 -4.18
C ASN A 89 -7.53 -8.68 -5.30
N THR A 90 -8.73 -8.13 -5.43
CA THR A 90 -9.03 -7.08 -6.42
C THR A 90 -8.34 -5.78 -6.04
N ALA A 91 -8.33 -5.41 -4.75
CA ALA A 91 -7.62 -4.24 -4.27
C ALA A 91 -6.11 -4.36 -4.49
N LYS A 92 -5.52 -5.52 -4.15
CA LYS A 92 -4.10 -5.82 -4.40
C LYS A 92 -3.74 -5.70 -5.87
N ARG A 93 -4.57 -6.23 -6.78
CA ARG A 93 -4.34 -6.13 -8.23
C ARG A 93 -4.32 -4.68 -8.71
N LYS A 94 -5.24 -3.84 -8.20
CA LYS A 94 -5.27 -2.41 -8.54
C LYS A 94 -4.04 -1.67 -8.03
N ILE A 95 -3.63 -1.93 -6.79
CA ILE A 95 -2.39 -1.38 -6.22
C ILE A 95 -1.19 -1.82 -7.07
N GLN A 96 -1.10 -3.11 -7.41
CA GLN A 96 0.00 -3.63 -8.23
C GLN A 96 0.03 -3.00 -9.64
N GLN A 97 -1.13 -2.69 -10.23
CA GLN A 97 -1.19 -2.01 -11.53
C GLN A 97 -0.57 -0.60 -11.47
N VAL A 98 -0.83 0.13 -10.39
CA VAL A 98 -0.22 1.45 -10.16
C VAL A 98 1.29 1.30 -10.00
N LEU A 99 1.75 0.41 -9.11
CA LEU A 99 3.18 0.17 -8.90
C LEU A 99 3.89 -0.20 -10.20
N ASN A 100 3.31 -1.12 -10.98
CA ASN A 100 3.86 -1.52 -12.28
C ASN A 100 3.95 -0.36 -13.27
N SER A 101 3.03 0.61 -13.22
CA SER A 101 3.08 1.79 -14.08
C SER A 101 4.23 2.72 -13.68
N TRP A 102 4.52 2.84 -12.39
CA TRP A 102 5.61 3.67 -11.89
C TRP A 102 6.97 3.06 -12.25
N TYR A 103 7.16 1.74 -12.05
CA TYR A 103 8.42 1.08 -12.44
C TYR A 103 8.69 1.15 -13.95
N LYS A 104 7.65 1.12 -14.79
CA LYS A 104 7.82 1.30 -16.24
C LYS A 104 8.31 2.70 -16.60
N GLN A 105 7.78 3.73 -15.95
CA GLN A 105 8.21 5.11 -16.18
C GLN A 105 9.65 5.35 -15.70
N GLU A 106 10.06 4.74 -14.58
CA GLU A 106 11.45 4.81 -14.11
C GLU A 106 12.43 4.10 -15.06
N GLY A 107 12.02 2.98 -15.67
CA GLY A 107 12.82 2.28 -16.67
C GLY A 107 13.01 3.07 -17.97
N GLU A 108 12.00 3.82 -18.41
CA GLU A 108 12.08 4.66 -19.62
C GLU A 108 12.87 5.97 -19.37
N ASN A 109 12.79 6.55 -18.18
CA ASN A 109 13.52 7.77 -17.81
C ASN A 109 15.02 7.56 -17.53
N ASN A 110 15.49 6.32 -17.39
CA ASN A 110 16.91 5.99 -17.16
C ASN A 110 17.69 5.63 -18.45
N ILE A 111 17.04 5.73 -19.63
CA ILE A 111 17.65 5.41 -20.94
C ILE A 111 17.94 6.68 -21.78
N ASN A 112 17.61 7.87 -21.27
CA ASN A 112 17.99 9.17 -21.87
C ASN A 112 19.04 9.90 -21.02
#